data_AF-H1VI50-F1
#
_entry.id   AF-H1VI50-F1
#
_cell.length_a   1.000
_cell.length_b   1.000
_cell.length_c   1.000
_cell.angle_alpha   90.00
_cell.angle_beta   90.00
_cell.angle_gamma   90.00
#
_symmetry.space_group_name_H-M   'P 1'
#
loop_
_entity.id
_entity.type
_entity.pdbx_description
1 polymer ?
#
loop_
_entity_poly.entity_id
_entity_poly.type
_entity_poly.pdbx_seq_one_letter_code
_entity_poly.pdbx_strand_id
1 'polypeptide(L)'
;MTIGRNNEAPAAYALTSTIRRLLDHLTEVDLYSAKDLESLSHTLTKLAHNVKSTENEYSPYIITLLSNRLELCEKSLANLRKRLERLEDPLPKTYEKLISILRSMSLANTRSKFSSSEVQKLQAQLREIDEQSKEGKFVTADGKAPAGGEEMAALLEKCLQWSDVVLDRKGVIPDSFRPTYDVLFRIRNELEKLSITQAWSLREADLFDFQRQLDKIDESRVNGNWLDDEGKPAELYVQRTLLYLIRRSYAYIYSLMISSEPVSEALLPIYNQLQTLKRCLIEVKNSGGVQSVRELYPYSMKVPYFSPETGQETRLTVSQLHSIDNMRQDGKFMINNDIPEGQGSVSELLAECFELNYELRVAAEEQAEA
;
A
#
# COMPACT_ATOMS: atom_id res chain seq x y z
N MET A 1 13.14 -10.04 7.72
CA MET A 1 11.84 -9.81 7.08
C MET A 1 11.95 -10.55 5.75
N THR A 2 10.97 -10.62 4.86
CA THR A 2 11.23 -11.06 3.48
C THR A 2 10.24 -10.32 2.61
N ILE A 3 10.72 -9.23 2.01
CA ILE A 3 9.86 -8.38 1.17
C ILE A 3 9.85 -8.97 -0.22
N GLY A 4 8.63 -9.31 -0.64
CA GLY A 4 8.35 -9.74 -1.99
C GLY A 4 8.46 -11.24 -2.27
N ARG A 5 8.95 -12.05 -1.32
CA ARG A 5 8.64 -13.48 -1.27
C ARG A 5 7.22 -13.73 -0.80
N ASN A 6 6.25 -12.91 -1.22
CA ASN A 6 4.90 -12.86 -0.68
C ASN A 6 4.14 -14.20 -0.76
N ASN A 7 4.68 -15.17 -1.51
CA ASN A 7 4.16 -16.51 -1.73
C ASN A 7 4.82 -17.62 -0.87
N GLU A 8 5.86 -17.31 -0.09
CA GLU A 8 6.54 -18.28 0.78
C GLU A 8 6.22 -18.05 2.27
N ALA A 9 6.22 -19.12 3.06
CA ALA A 9 5.95 -19.07 4.50
C ALA A 9 6.78 -18.02 5.27
N PRO A 10 8.10 -17.86 5.04
CA PRO A 10 8.89 -16.84 5.75
C PRO A 10 8.42 -15.40 5.53
N ALA A 11 7.85 -15.07 4.37
CA ALA A 11 7.33 -13.72 4.08
C ALA A 11 6.04 -13.40 4.79
N ALA A 12 5.26 -14.43 5.13
CA ALA A 12 4.09 -14.25 5.98
C ALA A 12 4.49 -13.66 7.34
N TYR A 13 5.67 -13.97 7.88
CA TYR A 13 6.05 -13.48 9.21
C TYR A 13 6.03 -11.96 9.32
N ALA A 14 6.67 -11.27 8.38
CA ALA A 14 6.80 -9.82 8.43
C ALA A 14 5.44 -9.14 8.18
N LEU A 15 4.74 -9.54 7.13
CA LEU A 15 3.42 -8.99 6.80
C LEU A 15 2.43 -9.24 7.95
N THR A 16 2.36 -10.46 8.50
CA THR A 16 1.47 -10.78 9.63
C THR A 16 1.85 -9.97 10.88
N SER A 17 3.13 -9.71 11.13
CA SER A 17 3.55 -8.89 12.28
C SER A 17 3.12 -7.42 12.11
N THR A 18 3.27 -6.85 10.90
CA THR A 18 2.80 -5.50 10.59
C THR A 18 1.27 -5.41 10.66
N ILE A 19 0.55 -6.39 10.11
CA ILE A 19 -0.92 -6.49 10.19
C ILE A 19 -1.36 -6.58 11.65
N ARG A 20 -0.69 -7.40 12.47
CA ARG A 20 -0.99 -7.51 13.89
C ARG A 20 -0.90 -6.16 14.59
N ARG A 21 0.18 -5.42 14.35
CA ARG A 21 0.40 -4.10 14.94
C ARG A 21 -0.67 -3.10 14.52
N LEU A 22 -1.06 -3.11 13.24
CA LEU A 22 -2.17 -2.31 12.74
C LEU A 22 -3.48 -2.66 13.45
N LEU A 23 -3.83 -3.95 13.58
CA LEU A 23 -5.05 -4.41 14.26
C LEU A 23 -5.07 -4.04 15.75
N ASP A 24 -3.93 -4.13 16.43
CA ASP A 24 -3.80 -3.69 17.82
C ASP A 24 -4.07 -2.17 17.93
N HIS A 25 -3.51 -1.36 17.01
CA HIS A 25 -3.77 0.07 16.96
C HIS A 25 -5.23 0.43 16.62
N LEU A 26 -5.87 -0.31 15.71
CA LEU A 26 -7.28 -0.10 15.39
C LEU A 26 -8.17 -0.43 16.59
N THR A 27 -7.81 -1.48 17.34
CA THR A 27 -8.50 -1.89 18.56
C THR A 27 -8.35 -0.83 19.66
N GLU A 28 -7.14 -0.29 19.84
CA GLU A 28 -6.82 0.74 20.83
C GLU A 28 -7.60 2.04 20.59
N VAL A 29 -7.63 2.52 19.34
CA VAL A 29 -8.18 3.84 19.03
C VAL A 29 -9.68 3.82 18.73
N ASP A 30 -10.18 2.69 18.24
CA ASP A 30 -11.55 2.53 17.76
C ASP A 30 -11.99 3.54 16.68
N LEU A 31 -11.07 3.88 15.77
CA LEU A 31 -11.27 4.84 14.68
C LEU A 31 -10.78 4.24 13.36
N TYR A 32 -11.61 3.39 12.76
CA TYR A 32 -11.33 2.67 11.51
C TYR A 32 -12.61 2.52 10.69
N SER A 33 -12.48 2.31 9.38
CA SER A 33 -13.56 2.04 8.44
C SER A 33 -13.58 0.58 8.00
N ALA A 34 -14.67 0.15 7.35
CA ALA A 34 -14.77 -1.18 6.77
C ALA A 34 -13.66 -1.45 5.73
N LYS A 35 -13.30 -0.42 4.95
CA LYS A 35 -12.24 -0.48 3.93
C LYS A 35 -10.87 -0.82 4.50
N ASP A 36 -10.56 -0.34 5.72
CA ASP A 36 -9.29 -0.69 6.37
C ASP A 36 -9.24 -2.20 6.66
N LEU A 37 -10.36 -2.77 7.12
CA LEU A 37 -10.44 -4.19 7.46
C LEU A 37 -10.49 -5.10 6.23
N GLU A 38 -11.09 -4.63 5.14
CA GLU A 38 -11.16 -5.37 3.87
C GLU A 38 -9.77 -5.62 3.29
N SER A 39 -8.92 -4.58 3.23
CA SER A 39 -7.54 -4.72 2.76
C SER A 39 -6.75 -5.73 3.60
N LEU A 40 -6.82 -5.62 4.92
CA LEU A 40 -6.11 -6.53 5.84
C LEU A 40 -6.60 -7.98 5.69
N SER A 41 -7.91 -8.17 5.54
CA SER A 41 -8.52 -9.50 5.40
C SER A 41 -8.11 -10.18 4.10
N HIS A 42 -8.07 -9.45 2.98
CA HIS A 42 -7.60 -9.99 1.71
C HIS A 42 -6.15 -10.48 1.84
N THR A 43 -5.29 -9.66 2.44
CA THR A 43 -3.88 -10.03 2.67
C THR A 43 -3.75 -11.23 3.60
N LEU A 44 -4.47 -11.27 4.72
CA LEU A 44 -4.44 -12.43 5.63
C LEU A 44 -4.91 -13.72 4.96
N THR A 45 -5.95 -13.65 4.12
CA THR A 45 -6.45 -14.81 3.36
C THR A 45 -5.37 -15.35 2.42
N LYS A 46 -4.69 -14.45 1.69
CA LYS A 46 -3.57 -14.82 0.81
C LYS A 46 -2.42 -15.45 1.60
N LEU A 47 -2.04 -14.87 2.74
CA LEU A 47 -0.97 -15.41 3.58
C LEU A 47 -1.33 -16.79 4.15
N ALA A 48 -2.58 -16.99 4.60
CA ALA A 48 -3.05 -18.28 5.08
C ALA A 48 -3.01 -19.36 3.99
N HIS A 49 -3.40 -19.00 2.76
CA HIS A 49 -3.25 -19.89 1.62
C HIS A 49 -1.79 -20.27 1.38
N ASN A 50 -0.88 -19.28 1.37
CA ASN A 50 0.54 -19.50 1.08
C ASN A 50 1.24 -20.36 2.13
N VAL A 51 0.95 -20.13 3.42
CA VAL A 51 1.47 -20.95 4.52
C VAL A 51 0.97 -22.40 4.39
N LYS A 52 -0.29 -22.60 4.02
CA LYS A 52 -0.85 -23.95 3.81
C LYS A 52 -0.26 -24.65 2.59
N SER A 53 -0.09 -23.94 1.48
CA SER A 53 0.45 -24.51 0.24
C SER A 53 1.92 -24.92 0.35
N THR A 54 2.67 -24.31 1.29
CA THR A 54 4.09 -24.59 1.52
C THR A 54 4.35 -25.46 2.76
N GLU A 55 3.32 -26.10 3.32
CA GLU A 55 3.40 -26.88 4.56
C GLU A 55 4.42 -28.04 4.50
N ASN A 56 4.61 -28.64 3.32
CA ASN A 56 5.57 -29.72 3.11
C ASN A 56 7.00 -29.23 2.78
N GLU A 57 7.17 -27.94 2.49
CA GLU A 57 8.45 -27.35 2.07
C GLU A 57 9.24 -26.78 3.25
N TYR A 58 8.57 -26.43 4.34
CA TYR A 58 9.17 -25.80 5.52
C TYR A 58 9.00 -26.64 6.78
N SER A 59 9.80 -26.33 7.80
CA SER A 59 9.73 -27.00 9.09
C SER A 59 8.32 -26.89 9.71
N PRO A 60 7.76 -27.97 10.27
CA PRO A 60 6.45 -27.95 10.95
C PRO A 60 6.35 -26.91 12.06
N TYR A 61 7.46 -26.58 12.72
CA TYR A 61 7.52 -25.53 13.75
C TYR A 61 7.24 -24.13 13.17
N ILE A 62 7.77 -23.83 11.98
CA ILE A 62 7.56 -22.56 11.29
C ILE A 62 6.10 -22.45 10.84
N ILE A 63 5.56 -23.51 10.24
CA ILE A 63 4.16 -23.56 9.82
C ILE A 63 3.23 -23.33 11.02
N THR A 64 3.47 -24.02 12.14
CA THR A 64 2.69 -23.85 13.37
C THR A 64 2.75 -22.42 13.90
N LEU A 65 3.95 -21.82 13.95
CA LEU A 65 4.13 -20.45 14.41
C LEU A 65 3.34 -19.45 13.55
N LEU A 66 3.40 -19.58 12.23
CA LEU A 66 2.74 -18.68 11.29
C LEU A 66 1.22 -18.85 11.33
N SER A 67 0.74 -20.10 11.36
CA SER A 67 -0.69 -20.42 11.50
C SER A 67 -1.28 -19.82 12.77
N ASN A 68 -0.61 -19.96 13.91
CA ASN A 68 -1.05 -19.36 15.17
C ASN A 68 -1.12 -17.83 15.10
N ARG A 69 -0.13 -17.18 14.47
CA ARG A 69 -0.12 -15.71 14.30
C ARG A 69 -1.25 -15.23 13.39
N LEU A 70 -1.50 -15.93 12.29
CA LEU A 70 -2.59 -15.64 11.37
C LEU A 70 -3.94 -15.77 12.08
N GLU A 71 -4.14 -16.84 12.86
CA GLU A 71 -5.37 -17.04 13.63
C GLU A 71 -5.60 -15.90 14.63
N LEU A 72 -4.56 -15.42 15.31
CA LEU A 72 -4.66 -14.26 16.21
C LEU A 72 -5.04 -12.97 15.48
N CYS A 73 -4.55 -12.77 14.26
CA CYS A 73 -4.92 -11.62 13.43
C CYS A 73 -6.38 -11.73 12.97
N GLU A 74 -6.80 -12.90 12.50
CA GLU A 74 -8.19 -13.16 12.08
C GLU A 74 -9.18 -12.96 13.22
N LYS A 75 -8.87 -13.44 14.43
CA LYS A 75 -9.70 -13.18 15.63
C LYS A 75 -9.83 -11.69 15.93
N SER A 76 -8.72 -10.95 15.86
CA SER A 76 -8.75 -9.49 16.08
C SER A 76 -9.56 -8.78 15.00
N LEU A 77 -9.41 -9.19 13.74
CA LEU A 77 -10.14 -8.64 12.60
C LEU A 77 -11.64 -8.90 12.71
N ALA A 78 -12.03 -10.13 13.06
CA ALA A 78 -13.43 -10.51 13.29
C ALA A 78 -14.08 -9.68 14.41
N ASN A 79 -13.34 -9.41 15.50
CA ASN A 79 -13.82 -8.56 16.58
C ASN A 79 -14.06 -7.12 16.11
N LEU A 80 -13.16 -6.54 15.30
CA LEU A 80 -13.33 -5.20 14.73
C LEU A 80 -14.51 -5.14 13.74
N ARG A 81 -14.68 -6.16 12.90
CA ARG A 81 -15.83 -6.28 12.00
C ARG A 81 -17.15 -6.30 12.75
N LYS A 82 -17.25 -7.13 13.80
CA LYS A 82 -18.44 -7.24 14.64
C LYS A 82 -18.82 -5.93 15.33
N ARG A 83 -17.87 -5.02 15.57
CA ARG A 83 -18.16 -3.68 16.10
C ARG A 83 -18.82 -2.80 15.03
N LEU A 84 -18.31 -2.81 13.80
CA LEU A 84 -18.92 -2.06 12.68
C LEU A 84 -20.34 -2.56 12.35
N GLU A 85 -20.59 -3.86 12.46
CA GLU A 85 -21.92 -4.47 12.22
C GLU A 85 -23.01 -3.95 13.17
N ARG A 86 -22.66 -3.27 14.27
CA ARG A 86 -23.61 -2.65 15.19
C ARG A 86 -24.24 -1.37 14.64
N LEU A 87 -23.62 -0.77 13.62
CA LEU A 87 -24.08 0.46 13.00
C LEU A 87 -25.18 0.13 11.98
N GLU A 88 -26.42 0.49 12.31
CA GLU A 88 -27.56 0.32 11.42
C GLU A 88 -27.65 1.46 10.39
N ASP A 89 -28.23 1.18 9.21
CA ASP A 89 -28.41 2.20 8.19
C ASP A 89 -29.20 3.43 8.71
N PRO A 90 -28.81 4.67 8.33
CA PRO A 90 -27.76 5.03 7.35
C PRO A 90 -26.37 5.29 7.96
N LEU A 91 -26.15 4.93 9.22
CA LEU A 91 -24.95 5.31 9.98
C LEU A 91 -23.61 4.88 9.37
N PRO A 92 -23.45 3.69 8.73
CA PRO A 92 -22.16 3.26 8.22
C PRO A 92 -21.52 4.27 7.26
N LYS A 93 -22.30 4.87 6.36
CA LYS A 93 -21.78 5.87 5.40
C LYS A 93 -21.32 7.15 6.10
N THR A 94 -22.10 7.63 7.07
CA THR A 94 -21.76 8.84 7.82
C THR A 94 -20.55 8.59 8.71
N TYR A 95 -20.47 7.41 9.34
CA TYR A 95 -19.32 6.98 10.13
C TYR A 95 -18.04 6.94 9.27
N GLU A 96 -18.08 6.34 8.08
CA GLU A 96 -16.93 6.40 7.15
C GLU A 96 -16.53 7.83 6.79
N LYS A 97 -17.50 8.73 6.59
CA LYS A 97 -17.23 10.15 6.33
C LYS A 97 -16.53 10.82 7.53
N LEU A 98 -16.96 10.54 8.76
CA LEU A 98 -16.30 11.06 9.97
C LEU A 98 -14.86 10.56 10.10
N ILE A 99 -14.62 9.26 9.88
CA ILE A 99 -13.27 8.69 9.90
C ILE A 99 -12.38 9.36 8.83
N SER A 100 -12.91 9.61 7.63
CA SER A 100 -12.20 10.31 6.56
C SER A 100 -11.84 11.76 6.94
N ILE A 101 -12.80 12.50 7.52
CA ILE A 101 -12.57 13.88 7.99
C ILE A 101 -11.50 13.90 9.09
N LEU A 102 -11.59 12.99 10.07
CA LEU A 102 -10.61 12.89 11.15
C LEU A 102 -9.19 12.63 10.65
N ARG A 103 -9.03 11.73 9.68
CA ARG A 103 -7.74 11.43 9.04
C ARG A 103 -7.19 12.64 8.30
N SER A 104 -8.05 13.36 7.59
CA SER A 104 -7.70 14.57 6.85
C SER A 104 -7.25 15.70 7.78
N MET A 105 -7.94 15.89 8.91
CA MET A 105 -7.54 16.85 9.94
C MET A 105 -6.20 16.49 10.57
N SER A 106 -5.97 15.20 10.87
CA SER A 106 -4.71 14.73 11.45
C SER A 106 -3.54 14.89 10.48
N LEU A 107 -3.78 14.68 9.18
CA LEU A 107 -2.81 14.99 8.13
C LEU A 107 -2.52 16.49 8.07
N ALA A 108 -3.55 17.35 8.03
CA ALA A 108 -3.39 18.80 8.00
C ALA A 108 -2.60 19.32 9.22
N ASN A 109 -2.86 18.78 10.41
CA ASN A 109 -2.16 19.10 11.66
C ASN A 109 -0.66 18.76 11.60
N THR A 110 -0.27 17.78 10.79
CA THR A 110 1.12 17.33 10.66
C THR A 110 1.76 17.77 9.35
N ARG A 111 1.20 18.74 8.62
CA ARG A 111 1.90 19.29 7.44
C ARG A 111 3.02 20.24 7.86
N SER A 112 4.04 20.36 7.02
CA SER A 112 5.13 21.34 7.20
C SER A 112 4.62 22.78 7.23
N LYS A 113 3.51 23.06 6.55
CA LYS A 113 2.76 24.32 6.61
C LYS A 113 1.32 24.03 6.95
N PHE A 114 0.91 24.42 8.17
CA PHE A 114 -0.47 24.27 8.61
C PHE A 114 -1.40 25.19 7.82
N SER A 115 -2.57 24.68 7.45
CA SER A 115 -3.61 25.43 6.74
C SER A 115 -4.88 25.51 7.57
N SER A 116 -5.12 26.65 8.22
CA SER A 116 -6.37 26.87 8.96
C SER A 116 -7.60 26.76 8.07
N SER A 117 -7.51 27.21 6.81
CA SER A 117 -8.65 27.16 5.87
C SER A 117 -9.02 25.74 5.47
N GLU A 118 -8.05 24.82 5.38
CA GLU A 118 -8.32 23.39 5.14
C GLU A 118 -9.06 22.76 6.32
N VAL A 119 -8.60 23.03 7.55
CA VAL A 119 -9.25 22.51 8.76
C VAL A 119 -10.64 23.13 8.97
N GLN A 120 -10.82 24.42 8.69
CA GLN A 120 -12.13 25.08 8.73
C GLN A 120 -13.13 24.49 7.73
N LYS A 121 -12.68 24.11 6.52
CA LYS A 121 -13.53 23.40 5.55
C LYS A 121 -13.95 22.02 6.04
N LEU A 122 -13.05 21.29 6.70
CA LEU A 122 -13.35 20.00 7.32
C LEU A 122 -14.31 20.17 8.50
N GLN A 123 -14.12 21.19 9.33
CA GLN A 123 -15.01 21.54 10.43
C GLN A 123 -16.41 21.92 9.93
N ALA A 124 -16.53 22.65 8.82
CA ALA A 124 -17.83 22.95 8.21
C ALA A 124 -18.57 21.66 7.80
N GLN A 125 -17.88 20.68 7.20
CA GLN A 125 -18.49 19.38 6.88
C GLN A 125 -18.95 18.61 8.13
N LEU A 126 -18.24 18.74 9.27
CA LEU A 126 -18.70 18.16 10.53
C LEU A 126 -19.98 18.83 11.03
N ARG A 127 -20.07 20.17 10.92
CA ARG A 127 -21.28 20.92 11.28
C ARG A 127 -22.46 20.58 10.38
N GLU A 128 -22.24 20.38 9.08
CA GLU A 128 -23.29 19.90 8.17
C GLU A 128 -23.81 18.50 8.58
N ILE A 129 -22.94 17.63 9.09
CA ILE A 129 -23.35 16.31 9.62
C ILE A 129 -24.10 16.48 10.95
N ASP A 130 -23.69 17.41 11.79
CA ASP A 130 -24.35 17.74 13.06
C ASP A 130 -25.76 18.30 12.84
N GLU A 131 -25.93 19.17 11.85
CA GLU A 131 -27.23 19.73 11.44
C GLU A 131 -28.20 18.67 10.90
N GLN A 132 -27.69 17.56 10.35
CA GLN A 132 -28.50 16.41 9.94
C GLN A 132 -28.99 15.59 11.14
N SER A 133 -28.36 15.75 12.31
CA SER A 133 -28.83 15.16 13.55
C SER A 133 -30.00 15.98 14.10
N LYS A 134 -31.08 15.31 14.53
CA LYS A 134 -32.21 15.97 15.20
C LYS A 134 -31.98 15.87 16.70
N GLU A 135 -31.78 17.01 17.36
CA GLU A 135 -31.54 17.07 18.81
C GLU A 135 -30.33 16.21 19.26
N GLY A 136 -29.27 16.15 18.43
CA GLY A 136 -28.08 15.33 18.69
C GLY A 136 -28.28 13.84 18.44
N LYS A 137 -29.42 13.42 17.87
CA LYS A 137 -29.72 12.03 17.50
C LYS A 137 -29.80 11.88 16.00
N PHE A 138 -29.09 10.89 15.48
CA PHE A 138 -29.29 10.41 14.11
C PHE A 138 -30.61 9.67 14.03
N VAL A 139 -31.39 9.91 12.98
CA VAL A 139 -32.69 9.25 12.76
C VAL A 139 -32.75 8.66 11.36
N THR A 140 -33.45 7.52 11.21
CA THR A 140 -33.75 6.91 9.92
C THR A 140 -34.83 7.71 9.18
N ALA A 141 -35.09 7.36 7.91
CA ALA A 141 -36.15 7.97 7.11
C ALA A 141 -37.54 7.89 7.81
N ASP A 142 -37.76 6.86 8.61
CA ASP A 142 -38.99 6.63 9.38
C ASP A 142 -39.00 7.35 10.74
N GLY A 143 -37.97 8.15 11.04
CA GLY A 143 -37.86 8.91 12.30
C GLY A 143 -37.43 8.10 13.53
N LYS A 144 -37.00 6.84 13.36
CA LYS A 144 -36.48 6.00 14.44
C LYS A 144 -34.99 6.24 14.68
N ALA A 145 -34.52 6.09 15.92
CA ALA A 145 -33.09 6.09 16.21
C ALA A 145 -32.47 4.74 15.80
N PRO A 146 -31.51 4.71 14.85
CA PRO A 146 -30.83 3.49 14.44
C PRO A 146 -29.89 2.99 15.53
N ALA A 147 -29.66 1.67 15.57
CA ALA A 147 -28.63 1.10 16.44
C ALA A 147 -27.24 1.69 16.13
N GLY A 148 -26.49 2.05 17.18
CA GLY A 148 -25.20 2.73 17.06
C GLY A 148 -25.27 4.26 17.00
N GLY A 149 -26.47 4.86 17.09
CA GLY A 149 -26.64 6.32 17.05
C GLY A 149 -25.87 7.09 18.13
N GLU A 150 -25.79 6.56 19.35
CA GLU A 150 -25.02 7.18 20.45
C GLU A 150 -23.50 7.13 20.20
N GLU A 151 -22.99 5.99 19.72
CA GLU A 151 -21.57 5.83 19.35
C GLU A 151 -21.20 6.83 18.25
N MET A 152 -22.11 7.02 17.28
CA MET A 152 -21.96 7.97 16.19
C MET A 152 -21.95 9.43 16.67
N ALA A 153 -22.87 9.80 17.56
CA ALA A 153 -22.91 11.15 18.15
C ALA A 153 -21.63 11.45 18.95
N ALA A 154 -21.18 10.50 19.75
CA ALA A 154 -19.92 10.63 20.50
C ALA A 154 -18.70 10.76 19.57
N LEU A 155 -18.69 10.08 18.42
CA LEU A 155 -17.64 10.23 17.42
C LEU A 155 -17.66 11.63 16.78
N LEU A 156 -18.84 12.12 16.39
CA LEU A 156 -19.00 13.45 15.81
C LEU A 156 -18.51 14.53 16.79
N GLU A 157 -18.90 14.44 18.05
CA GLU A 157 -18.45 15.36 19.10
C GLU A 157 -16.92 15.34 19.24
N LYS A 158 -16.31 14.15 19.28
CA LYS A 158 -14.84 14.01 19.32
C LYS A 158 -14.17 14.65 18.10
N CYS A 159 -14.76 14.52 16.91
CA CYS A 159 -14.25 15.15 15.70
C CYS A 159 -14.33 16.67 15.76
N LEU A 160 -15.45 17.23 16.24
CA LEU A 160 -15.63 18.67 16.42
C LEU A 160 -14.63 19.23 17.44
N GLN A 161 -14.54 18.63 18.63
CA GLN A 161 -13.55 19.01 19.64
C GLN A 161 -12.11 18.93 19.11
N TRP A 162 -11.79 17.87 18.37
CA TRP A 162 -10.47 17.73 17.76
C TRP A 162 -10.19 18.83 16.73
N SER A 163 -11.20 19.24 15.95
CA SER A 163 -11.05 20.32 14.98
C SER A 163 -10.69 21.65 15.65
N ASP A 164 -11.31 21.96 16.80
CA ASP A 164 -11.02 23.18 17.57
C ASP A 164 -9.59 23.14 18.13
N VAL A 165 -9.20 22.01 18.73
CA VAL A 165 -7.84 21.83 19.27
C VAL A 165 -6.80 21.95 18.15
N VAL A 166 -7.04 21.37 16.97
CA VAL A 166 -6.11 21.47 15.83
C VAL A 166 -6.01 22.92 15.32
N LEU A 167 -7.11 23.68 15.31
CA LEU A 167 -7.11 25.10 14.92
C LEU A 167 -6.41 26.00 15.92
N ASP A 168 -6.45 25.66 17.21
CA ASP A 168 -5.73 26.35 18.28
C ASP A 168 -4.23 26.05 18.21
N ARG A 169 -3.87 24.77 18.17
CA ARG A 169 -2.47 24.30 18.26
C ARG A 169 -1.69 24.40 16.96
N LYS A 170 -2.36 24.34 15.80
CA LYS A 170 -1.77 24.57 14.46
C LYS A 170 -0.49 23.77 14.18
N GLY A 171 -0.45 22.51 14.61
CA GLY A 171 0.70 21.62 14.45
C GLY A 171 1.88 21.89 15.40
N VAL A 172 1.73 22.79 16.38
CA VAL A 172 2.80 23.10 17.34
C VAL A 172 2.90 22.01 18.41
N ILE A 173 4.06 21.35 18.44
CA ILE A 173 4.41 20.32 19.42
C ILE A 173 5.33 20.92 20.49
N PRO A 174 5.07 20.68 21.79
CA PRO A 174 5.94 21.11 22.87
C PRO A 174 7.36 20.56 22.73
N ASP A 175 8.35 21.34 23.17
CA ASP A 175 9.78 20.99 23.06
C ASP A 175 10.11 19.65 23.71
N SER A 176 9.44 19.30 24.82
CA SER A 176 9.63 18.04 25.54
C SER A 176 9.28 16.79 24.73
N PHE A 177 8.39 16.90 23.74
CA PHE A 177 8.02 15.78 22.85
C PHE A 177 8.55 15.97 21.42
N ARG A 178 9.27 17.06 21.17
CA ARG A 178 9.79 17.40 19.85
C ARG A 178 10.76 16.34 19.30
N PRO A 179 11.69 15.76 20.08
CA PRO A 179 12.58 14.72 19.57
C PRO A 179 11.83 13.50 19.01
N THR A 180 10.81 13.02 19.73
CA THR A 180 9.99 11.88 19.29
C THR A 180 9.14 12.24 18.07
N TYR A 181 8.54 13.43 18.09
CA TYR A 181 7.75 13.94 16.95
C TYR A 181 8.57 14.04 15.67
N ASP A 182 9.76 14.64 15.72
CA ASP A 182 10.56 14.89 14.52
C ASP A 182 11.01 13.58 13.86
N VAL A 183 11.32 12.54 14.65
CA VAL A 183 11.63 11.20 14.13
C VAL A 183 10.40 10.60 13.43
N LEU A 184 9.24 10.60 14.08
CA LEU A 184 8.01 10.05 13.49
C LEU A 184 7.57 10.82 12.25
N PHE A 185 7.69 12.15 12.28
CA PHE A 185 7.35 13.03 11.16
C PHE A 185 8.27 12.75 9.96
N ARG A 186 9.58 12.62 10.19
CA ARG A 186 10.54 12.22 9.15
C ARG A 186 10.18 10.87 8.54
N ILE A 187 10.00 9.84 9.37
CA ILE A 187 9.67 8.48 8.92
C ILE A 187 8.41 8.50 8.05
N ARG A 188 7.34 9.17 8.52
CA ARG A 188 6.09 9.26 7.75
C ARG A 188 6.29 9.91 6.39
N ASN A 189 7.02 11.02 6.32
CA ASN A 189 7.24 11.75 5.06
C ASN A 189 8.13 10.97 4.08
N GLU A 190 9.15 10.27 4.58
CA GLU A 190 10.01 9.43 3.75
C GLU A 190 9.21 8.25 3.17
N LEU A 191 8.42 7.56 4.00
CA LEU A 191 7.52 6.49 3.55
C LEU A 191 6.45 6.98 2.57
N GLU A 192 5.87 8.17 2.81
CA GLU A 192 4.92 8.80 1.88
C GLU A 192 5.57 9.07 0.53
N LYS A 193 6.77 9.67 0.53
CA LYS A 193 7.54 9.91 -0.69
C LYS A 193 7.84 8.60 -1.43
N LEU A 194 8.25 7.56 -0.72
CA LEU A 194 8.51 6.24 -1.30
C LEU A 194 7.25 5.65 -1.94
N SER A 195 6.11 5.76 -1.26
CA SER A 195 4.82 5.28 -1.79
C SER A 195 4.39 5.95 -3.09
N ILE A 196 4.81 7.19 -3.32
CA ILE A 196 4.50 7.94 -4.54
C ILE A 196 5.56 7.70 -5.63
N THR A 197 6.84 7.64 -5.27
CA THR A 197 7.95 7.80 -6.22
C THR A 197 8.73 6.54 -6.54
N GLN A 198 8.79 5.54 -5.65
CA GLN A 198 9.79 4.46 -5.71
C GLN A 198 9.29 3.12 -5.11
N ALA A 199 7.99 2.81 -5.19
CA ALA A 199 7.47 1.55 -4.64
C ALA A 199 8.12 0.28 -5.26
N TRP A 200 8.71 0.41 -6.46
CA TRP A 200 9.15 -0.70 -7.31
C TRP A 200 10.66 -1.02 -7.21
N SER A 201 11.46 -0.16 -6.59
CA SER A 201 12.91 -0.36 -6.34
C SER A 201 13.23 -0.55 -4.86
N LEU A 202 12.18 -0.62 -4.03
CA LEU A 202 12.28 -0.66 -2.57
C LEU A 202 12.84 -2.01 -2.11
N ARG A 203 13.95 -1.99 -1.35
CA ARG A 203 14.54 -3.22 -0.80
C ARG A 203 13.99 -3.50 0.58
N GLU A 204 14.14 -4.76 0.99
CA GLU A 204 13.70 -5.21 2.31
C GLU A 204 14.36 -4.46 3.47
N ALA A 205 15.68 -4.26 3.36
CA ALA A 205 16.46 -3.55 4.37
C ALA A 205 15.96 -2.11 4.57
N ASP A 206 15.49 -1.46 3.50
CA ASP A 206 15.05 -0.07 3.54
C ASP A 206 13.77 0.09 4.39
N LEU A 207 12.83 -0.88 4.34
CA LEU A 207 11.64 -0.88 5.19
C LEU A 207 11.90 -1.36 6.62
N PHE A 208 12.83 -2.29 6.80
CA PHE A 208 13.18 -2.83 8.10
C PHE A 208 13.68 -1.75 9.08
N ASP A 209 14.49 -0.81 8.59
CA ASP A 209 15.01 0.29 9.42
C ASP A 209 13.91 1.24 9.89
N PHE A 210 12.90 1.50 9.04
CA PHE A 210 11.72 2.26 9.45
C PHE A 210 10.91 1.50 10.49
N GLN A 211 10.63 0.22 10.24
CA GLN A 211 9.87 -0.61 11.17
C GLN A 211 10.54 -0.68 12.54
N ARG A 212 11.86 -0.91 12.60
CA ARG A 212 12.59 -0.98 13.88
C ARG A 212 12.53 0.33 14.66
N GLN A 213 12.62 1.48 13.98
CA GLN A 213 12.49 2.79 14.64
C GLN A 213 11.07 3.01 15.17
N LEU A 214 10.05 2.64 14.40
CA LEU A 214 8.65 2.71 14.82
C LEU A 214 8.38 1.79 16.01
N ASP A 215 8.81 0.53 15.95
CA ASP A 215 8.64 -0.45 17.02
C ASP A 215 9.27 0.08 18.32
N LYS A 216 10.50 0.59 18.27
CA LYS A 216 11.17 1.18 19.43
C LYS A 216 10.38 2.34 20.05
N ILE A 217 9.85 3.24 19.23
CA ILE A 217 9.06 4.38 19.73
C ILE A 217 7.72 3.88 20.29
N ASP A 218 7.09 2.95 19.61
CA ASP A 218 5.77 2.45 19.98
C ASP A 218 5.79 1.60 21.26
N GLU A 219 6.85 0.80 21.44
CA GLU A 219 7.11 -0.01 22.65
C GLU A 219 7.57 0.83 23.84
N SER A 220 8.07 2.06 23.62
CA SER A 220 8.43 2.97 24.72
C SER A 220 7.22 3.52 25.48
N ARG A 221 6.00 3.26 25.01
CA ARG A 221 4.78 3.73 25.65
C ARG A 221 4.58 3.09 27.02
N VAL A 222 4.24 3.91 28.01
CA VAL A 222 3.79 3.49 29.34
C VAL A 222 2.27 3.69 29.41
N ASN A 223 1.53 2.59 29.61
CA ASN A 223 0.05 2.61 29.66
C ASN A 223 -0.59 3.30 28.43
N GLY A 224 -0.03 3.08 27.25
CA GLY A 224 -0.53 3.66 25.99
C GLY A 224 -0.12 5.13 25.75
N ASN A 225 0.79 5.71 26.54
CA ASN A 225 1.23 7.09 26.39
C ASN A 225 2.78 7.22 26.42
N TRP A 226 3.32 8.34 25.96
CA TRP A 226 4.75 8.66 26.07
C TRP A 226 4.99 9.58 27.24
N LEU A 227 6.13 9.39 27.90
CA LEU A 227 6.60 10.27 28.97
C LEU A 227 7.66 11.23 28.42
N ASP A 228 7.66 12.46 28.91
CA ASP A 228 8.77 13.39 28.69
C ASP A 228 9.98 13.07 29.58
N ASP A 229 11.03 13.89 29.48
CA ASP A 229 12.27 13.75 30.26
C ASP A 229 12.05 13.88 31.78
N GLU A 230 10.93 14.46 32.21
CA GLU A 230 10.52 14.57 33.63
C GLU A 230 9.59 13.43 34.07
N GLY A 231 9.26 12.49 33.17
CA GLY A 231 8.35 11.38 33.44
C GLY A 231 6.87 11.76 33.35
N LYS A 232 6.51 12.93 32.80
CA LYS A 232 5.12 13.37 32.65
C LYS A 232 4.51 12.84 31.36
N PRO A 233 3.26 12.33 31.39
CA PRO A 233 2.60 11.81 30.21
C PRO A 233 2.26 12.91 29.21
N ALA A 234 2.35 12.60 27.92
CA ALA A 234 1.94 13.50 26.86
C ALA A 234 0.45 13.84 27.00
N GLU A 235 0.13 15.13 26.90
CA GLU A 235 -1.27 15.57 26.85
C GLU A 235 -1.99 15.01 25.62
N LEU A 236 -3.33 15.00 25.66
CA LEU A 236 -4.16 14.35 24.64
C LEU A 236 -3.83 14.78 23.21
N TYR A 237 -3.54 16.07 23.00
CA TYR A 237 -3.17 16.60 21.68
C TYR A 237 -1.87 15.98 21.15
N VAL A 238 -0.84 15.94 21.98
CA VAL A 238 0.48 15.40 21.63
C VAL A 238 0.37 13.89 21.44
N GLN A 239 -0.25 13.19 22.39
CA GLN A 239 -0.46 11.74 22.31
C GLN A 239 -1.17 11.33 21.00
N ARG A 240 -2.29 12.00 20.66
CA ARG A 240 -3.02 11.73 19.42
C ARG A 240 -2.19 12.02 18.17
N THR A 241 -1.39 13.08 18.19
CA THR A 241 -0.54 13.43 17.05
C THR A 241 0.58 12.41 16.83
N LEU A 242 1.26 11.97 17.89
CA LEU A 242 2.30 10.93 17.80
C LEU A 242 1.71 9.59 17.35
N LEU A 243 0.57 9.19 17.92
CA LEU A 243 -0.15 7.99 17.51
C LEU A 243 -0.59 8.03 16.04
N TYR A 244 -1.06 9.19 15.55
CA TYR A 244 -1.40 9.35 14.13
C TYR A 244 -0.18 9.09 13.24
N LEU A 245 0.98 9.67 13.56
CA LEU A 245 2.20 9.49 12.78
C LEU A 245 2.66 8.03 12.77
N ILE A 246 2.63 7.34 13.92
CA ILE A 246 2.97 5.91 14.01
C ILE A 246 2.03 5.06 13.16
N ARG A 247 0.72 5.21 13.35
CA ARG A 247 -0.28 4.42 12.61
C ARG A 247 -0.20 4.67 11.12
N ARG A 248 0.01 5.93 10.71
CA ARG A 248 0.17 6.29 9.31
C ARG A 248 1.45 5.70 8.72
N SER A 249 2.54 5.67 9.49
CA SER A 249 3.80 5.06 9.06
C SER A 249 3.69 3.54 8.90
N TYR A 250 3.09 2.82 9.86
CA TYR A 250 2.79 1.40 9.69
C TYR A 250 1.86 1.13 8.49
N ALA A 251 0.87 2.00 8.25
CA ALA A 251 0.01 1.87 7.08
C ALA A 251 0.78 2.04 5.76
N TYR A 252 1.74 2.97 5.68
CA TYR A 252 2.63 3.07 4.52
C TYR A 252 3.53 1.86 4.38
N ILE A 253 4.14 1.36 5.48
CA ILE A 253 4.95 0.13 5.44
C ILE A 253 4.11 -1.03 4.91
N TYR A 254 2.92 -1.25 5.46
CA TYR A 254 1.99 -2.28 4.99
C TYR A 254 1.69 -2.10 3.49
N SER A 255 1.29 -0.90 3.07
CA SER A 255 0.99 -0.60 1.67
C SER A 255 2.19 -0.89 0.77
N LEU A 256 3.39 -0.51 1.19
CA LEU A 256 4.63 -0.72 0.43
C LEU A 256 4.96 -2.21 0.34
N MET A 257 4.83 -2.97 1.43
CA MET A 257 5.08 -4.42 1.44
C MET A 257 4.13 -5.22 0.53
N ILE A 258 2.87 -4.80 0.42
CA ILE A 258 1.90 -5.45 -0.47
C ILE A 258 2.01 -4.99 -1.92
N SER A 259 2.52 -3.77 -2.17
CA SER A 259 2.72 -3.23 -3.52
C SER A 259 4.07 -3.60 -4.11
N SER A 260 5.07 -3.90 -3.28
CA SER A 260 6.40 -4.30 -3.72
C SER A 260 6.35 -5.75 -4.19
N GLU A 261 6.32 -5.95 -5.51
CA GLU A 261 6.81 -7.19 -6.10
C GLU A 261 8.33 -7.06 -6.22
N PRO A 262 9.11 -8.00 -5.64
CA PRO A 262 10.55 -7.82 -5.58
C PRO A 262 11.11 -8.24 -6.92
N VAL A 263 11.42 -7.31 -7.80
CA VAL A 263 12.41 -7.65 -8.80
C VAL A 263 13.76 -7.65 -8.09
N SER A 264 14.33 -8.84 -7.90
CA SER A 264 15.68 -9.00 -7.34
C SER A 264 16.65 -8.07 -8.06
N GLU A 265 17.72 -7.61 -7.38
CA GLU A 265 18.74 -6.73 -8.00
C GLU A 265 19.26 -7.27 -9.34
N ALA A 266 19.30 -8.60 -9.42
CA ALA A 266 19.75 -9.36 -10.55
C ALA A 266 18.78 -9.27 -11.76
N LEU A 267 17.49 -9.02 -11.54
CA LEU A 267 16.47 -8.78 -12.58
C LEU A 267 16.12 -7.30 -12.79
N LEU A 268 16.56 -6.38 -11.91
CA LEU A 268 16.30 -4.93 -12.06
C LEU A 268 16.70 -4.36 -13.43
N PRO A 269 17.85 -4.72 -14.03
CA PRO A 269 18.20 -4.24 -15.36
C PRO A 269 17.16 -4.62 -16.41
N ILE A 270 16.68 -5.87 -16.36
CA ILE A 270 15.68 -6.41 -17.29
C ILE A 270 14.32 -5.72 -17.07
N TYR A 271 13.90 -5.60 -15.81
CA TYR A 271 12.65 -4.94 -15.47
C TYR A 271 12.59 -3.48 -15.90
N ASN A 272 13.65 -2.70 -15.65
CA ASN A 272 13.73 -1.29 -16.06
C ASN A 272 13.74 -1.13 -17.60
N GLN A 273 14.41 -2.05 -18.31
CA GLN A 273 14.37 -2.10 -19.77
C GLN A 273 12.94 -2.36 -20.27
N LEU A 274 12.23 -3.33 -19.70
CA LEU A 274 10.85 -3.64 -20.07
C LEU A 274 9.87 -2.50 -19.74
N GLN A 275 10.05 -1.81 -18.60
CA GLN A 275 9.23 -0.64 -18.27
C GLN A 275 9.42 0.50 -19.27
N THR A 276 10.67 0.75 -19.67
CA THR A 276 10.99 1.78 -20.67
C THR A 276 10.36 1.41 -22.01
N LEU A 277 10.51 0.15 -22.42
CA LEU A 277 9.90 -0.38 -23.63
C LEU A 277 8.36 -0.26 -23.62
N LYS A 278 7.71 -0.65 -22.53
CA LYS A 278 6.25 -0.52 -22.35
C LYS A 278 5.80 0.93 -22.55
N ARG A 279 6.51 1.90 -21.97
CA ARG A 279 6.20 3.33 -22.14
C ARG A 279 6.30 3.75 -23.60
N CYS A 280 7.38 3.37 -24.29
CA CYS A 280 7.55 3.66 -25.71
C CYS A 280 6.42 3.06 -26.57
N LEU A 281 6.05 1.79 -26.34
CA LEU A 281 4.96 1.13 -27.07
C LEU A 281 3.60 1.81 -26.81
N ILE A 282 3.33 2.23 -25.58
CA ILE A 282 2.11 2.97 -25.24
C ILE A 282 2.10 4.35 -25.91
N GLU A 283 3.21 5.08 -25.93
CA GLU A 283 3.32 6.36 -26.64
C GLU A 283 3.03 6.18 -28.14
N VAL A 284 3.63 5.18 -28.78
CA VAL A 284 3.37 4.85 -30.19
C VAL A 284 1.87 4.58 -30.42
N LYS A 285 1.25 3.77 -29.56
CA LYS A 285 -0.20 3.49 -29.63
C LYS A 285 -1.04 4.76 -29.50
N ASN A 286 -0.71 5.62 -28.53
CA ASN A 286 -1.44 6.86 -28.28
C ASN A 286 -1.23 7.92 -29.39
N SER A 287 -0.10 7.88 -30.10
CA SER A 287 0.20 8.74 -31.23
C SER A 287 -0.43 8.29 -32.56
N GLY A 288 -1.33 7.30 -32.53
CA GLY A 288 -2.06 6.82 -33.71
C GLY A 288 -1.50 5.52 -34.31
N GLY A 289 -0.59 4.85 -33.60
CA GLY A 289 0.04 3.61 -34.05
C GLY A 289 1.24 3.87 -34.99
N VAL A 290 1.62 2.85 -35.74
CA VAL A 290 2.68 2.94 -36.76
C VAL A 290 2.06 2.93 -38.15
N GLN A 291 2.70 3.60 -39.11
CA GLN A 291 2.21 3.62 -40.50
C GLN A 291 2.61 2.37 -41.28
N SER A 292 3.64 1.67 -40.80
CA SER A 292 4.12 0.44 -41.40
C SER A 292 4.67 -0.51 -40.33
N VAL A 293 4.51 -1.81 -40.56
CA VAL A 293 5.07 -2.86 -39.67
C VAL A 293 6.60 -2.71 -39.51
N ARG A 294 7.28 -2.06 -40.46
CA ARG A 294 8.72 -1.78 -40.42
C ARG A 294 9.12 -0.86 -39.27
N GLU A 295 8.25 0.06 -38.85
CA GLU A 295 8.50 0.96 -37.72
C GLU A 295 8.50 0.22 -36.38
N LEU A 296 7.95 -1.00 -36.33
CA LEU A 296 8.00 -1.87 -35.15
C LEU A 296 9.29 -2.71 -35.07
N TYR A 297 10.18 -2.65 -36.08
CA TYR A 297 11.39 -3.48 -36.12
C TYR A 297 12.37 -3.26 -34.96
N PRO A 298 12.58 -2.03 -34.46
CA PRO A 298 13.37 -1.81 -33.24
C PRO A 298 12.79 -2.55 -32.02
N TYR A 299 11.49 -2.87 -32.05
CA TYR A 299 10.75 -3.46 -30.95
C TYR A 299 10.51 -4.98 -31.12
N SER A 300 10.31 -5.54 -32.34
CA SER A 300 9.87 -6.95 -32.44
C SER A 300 10.34 -7.86 -33.59
N MET A 301 10.74 -7.43 -34.79
CA MET A 301 10.90 -8.41 -35.90
C MET A 301 12.25 -9.14 -35.99
N LYS A 302 12.16 -10.41 -36.43
CA LYS A 302 13.28 -11.16 -37.03
C LYS A 302 13.50 -10.65 -38.45
N VAL A 303 14.70 -10.17 -38.76
CA VAL A 303 15.06 -9.80 -40.13
C VAL A 303 15.66 -11.03 -40.81
N PRO A 304 15.25 -11.40 -42.04
CA PRO A 304 15.95 -12.43 -42.78
C PRO A 304 17.39 -11.94 -43.06
N TYR A 305 18.38 -12.68 -42.56
CA TYR A 305 19.79 -12.42 -42.85
C TYR A 305 20.27 -13.44 -43.86
N PHE A 306 20.83 -12.93 -44.95
CA PHE A 306 21.51 -13.76 -45.93
C PHE A 306 22.97 -13.89 -45.53
N SER A 307 23.36 -15.09 -45.10
CA SER A 307 24.76 -15.41 -44.87
C SER A 307 25.51 -15.34 -46.21
N PRO A 308 26.50 -14.43 -46.35
CA PRO A 308 27.25 -14.31 -47.59
C PRO A 308 28.11 -15.55 -47.90
N GLU A 309 28.35 -16.40 -46.89
CA GLU A 309 29.21 -17.60 -47.01
C GLU A 309 28.45 -18.87 -47.38
N THR A 310 27.19 -19.01 -46.95
CA THR A 310 26.41 -20.24 -47.13
C THR A 310 25.20 -20.10 -48.05
N GLY A 311 24.83 -18.88 -48.44
CA GLY A 311 23.68 -18.61 -49.32
C GLY A 311 22.32 -19.03 -48.73
N GLN A 312 22.31 -19.47 -47.47
CA GLN A 312 21.11 -19.88 -46.75
C GLN A 312 20.52 -18.69 -46.01
N GLU A 313 19.21 -18.49 -46.20
CA GLU A 313 18.43 -17.56 -45.40
C GLU A 313 18.43 -18.06 -43.96
N THR A 314 19.13 -17.35 -43.09
CA THR A 314 19.15 -17.61 -41.65
C THR A 314 18.44 -16.47 -40.95
N ARG A 315 17.49 -16.81 -40.07
CA ARG A 315 16.74 -15.81 -39.30
C ARG A 315 17.62 -15.29 -38.18
N LEU A 316 18.18 -14.10 -38.31
CA LEU A 316 18.87 -13.41 -37.22
C LEU A 316 17.84 -12.63 -36.38
N THR A 317 17.69 -13.05 -35.13
CA THR A 317 16.89 -12.36 -34.11
C THR A 317 17.70 -11.20 -33.53
N VAL A 318 17.36 -9.95 -33.87
CA VAL A 318 17.85 -8.76 -33.15
C VAL A 318 16.66 -7.84 -32.89
N SER A 319 15.79 -8.20 -31.96
CA SER A 319 14.77 -7.32 -31.39
C SER A 319 14.94 -7.23 -29.89
N GLN A 320 14.60 -6.10 -29.27
CA GLN A 320 14.77 -5.92 -27.82
C GLN A 320 13.91 -6.92 -27.02
N LEU A 321 12.66 -7.16 -27.45
CA LEU A 321 11.77 -8.14 -26.82
C LEU A 321 12.30 -9.56 -26.89
N HIS A 322 12.74 -10.03 -28.06
CA HIS A 322 13.30 -11.37 -28.19
C HIS A 322 14.69 -11.48 -27.55
N SER A 323 15.47 -10.40 -27.53
CA SER A 323 16.75 -10.38 -26.82
C SER A 323 16.53 -10.58 -25.32
N ILE A 324 15.52 -9.95 -24.73
CA ILE A 324 15.15 -10.13 -23.33
C ILE A 324 14.57 -11.53 -23.11
N ASP A 325 13.66 -12.00 -23.96
CA ASP A 325 13.06 -13.35 -23.83
C ASP A 325 14.11 -14.46 -23.94
N ASN A 326 15.11 -14.32 -24.82
CA ASN A 326 16.22 -15.27 -24.97
C ASN A 326 17.16 -15.33 -23.76
N MET A 327 17.07 -14.39 -22.81
CA MET A 327 17.80 -14.49 -21.54
C MET A 327 17.17 -15.53 -20.61
N ARG A 328 15.99 -16.06 -20.94
CA ARG A 328 15.32 -17.11 -20.17
C ARG A 328 15.88 -18.49 -20.52
N GLN A 329 16.00 -19.34 -19.51
CA GLN A 329 16.29 -20.76 -19.60
C GLN A 329 15.04 -21.50 -19.09
N ASP A 330 14.50 -22.43 -19.88
CA ASP A 330 13.25 -23.15 -19.58
C ASP A 330 12.07 -22.23 -19.18
N GLY A 331 11.96 -21.09 -19.87
CA GLY A 331 10.91 -20.10 -19.63
C GLY A 331 11.12 -19.24 -18.37
N LYS A 332 12.27 -19.35 -17.70
CA LYS A 332 12.60 -18.58 -16.48
C LYS A 332 13.89 -17.78 -16.65
N PHE A 333 13.98 -16.57 -16.10
CA PHE A 333 15.27 -15.89 -16.00
C PHE A 333 16.08 -16.61 -14.92
N MET A 334 17.33 -16.97 -15.22
CA MET A 334 18.19 -17.76 -14.32
C MET A 334 19.48 -17.00 -14.05
N ILE A 335 19.93 -16.97 -12.79
CA ILE A 335 21.20 -16.33 -12.39
C ILE A 335 21.91 -17.27 -11.43
N ASN A 336 23.14 -17.68 -11.77
CA ASN A 336 23.93 -18.66 -11.00
C ASN A 336 23.17 -19.97 -10.69
N ASN A 337 22.38 -20.48 -11.64
CA ASN A 337 21.49 -21.65 -11.52
C ASN A 337 20.30 -21.51 -10.55
N ASP A 338 20.07 -20.32 -9.99
CA ASP A 338 18.88 -20.03 -9.20
C ASP A 338 17.88 -19.19 -9.99
N ILE A 339 16.59 -19.38 -9.70
CA ILE A 339 15.50 -18.53 -10.23
C ILE A 339 15.46 -17.26 -9.36
N PRO A 340 15.80 -16.08 -9.91
CA PRO A 340 15.80 -14.85 -9.13
C PRO A 340 14.37 -14.40 -8.80
N GLU A 341 14.23 -13.68 -7.69
CA GLU A 341 12.94 -13.13 -7.27
C GLU A 341 12.43 -12.06 -8.24
N GLY A 342 11.10 -12.01 -8.42
CA GLY A 342 10.43 -11.11 -9.36
C GLY A 342 10.22 -11.69 -10.75
N GLN A 343 10.54 -12.98 -10.92
CA GLN A 343 10.33 -13.72 -12.16
C GLN A 343 8.92 -13.55 -12.73
N GLY A 344 7.88 -13.65 -11.88
CA GLY A 344 6.48 -13.49 -12.28
C GLY A 344 6.21 -12.10 -12.87
N SER A 345 6.60 -11.05 -12.15
CA SER A 345 6.44 -9.65 -12.54
C SER A 345 7.18 -9.29 -13.82
N VAL A 346 8.43 -9.73 -13.96
CA VAL A 346 9.20 -9.55 -15.20
C VAL A 346 8.58 -10.37 -16.33
N SER A 347 7.96 -11.52 -16.02
CA SER A 347 7.30 -12.36 -17.02
C SER A 347 6.00 -11.79 -17.53
N GLU A 348 5.18 -11.28 -16.63
CA GLU A 348 3.94 -10.55 -16.94
C GLU A 348 4.25 -9.28 -17.72
N LEU A 349 5.21 -8.46 -17.25
CA LEU A 349 5.60 -7.24 -17.95
C LEU A 349 6.16 -7.53 -19.35
N LEU A 350 6.93 -8.61 -19.52
CA LEU A 350 7.38 -9.03 -20.86
C LEU A 350 6.19 -9.46 -21.73
N ALA A 351 5.25 -10.23 -21.19
CA ALA A 351 4.05 -10.65 -21.90
C ALA A 351 3.20 -9.45 -22.33
N GLU A 352 2.96 -8.49 -21.44
CA GLU A 352 2.26 -7.24 -21.76
C GLU A 352 2.95 -6.45 -22.90
N CYS A 353 4.29 -6.40 -22.91
CA CYS A 353 5.01 -5.73 -23.99
C CYS A 353 4.87 -6.49 -25.33
N PHE A 354 4.83 -7.83 -25.30
CA PHE A 354 4.54 -8.64 -26.50
C PHE A 354 3.11 -8.40 -27.01
N GLU A 355 2.12 -8.37 -26.11
CA GLU A 355 0.72 -8.09 -26.46
C GLU A 355 0.57 -6.69 -27.08
N LEU A 356 1.12 -5.65 -26.43
CA LEU A 356 1.09 -4.27 -26.96
C LEU A 356 1.75 -4.18 -28.34
N ASN A 357 2.85 -4.91 -28.55
CA ASN A 357 3.51 -4.93 -29.84
C ASN A 357 2.68 -5.66 -30.91
N TYR A 358 2.04 -6.77 -30.54
CA TYR A 358 1.15 -7.53 -31.41
C TYR A 358 -0.06 -6.68 -31.84
N GLU A 359 -0.71 -6.00 -30.90
CA GLU A 359 -1.82 -5.08 -31.18
C GLU A 359 -1.42 -3.98 -32.18
N LEU A 360 -0.26 -3.34 -31.97
CA LEU A 360 0.26 -2.32 -32.89
C LEU A 360 0.53 -2.87 -34.29
N ARG A 361 0.99 -4.11 -34.39
CA ARG A 361 1.24 -4.76 -35.68
C ARG A 361 -0.06 -5.03 -36.43
N VAL A 362 -1.04 -5.63 -35.75
CA VAL A 362 -2.36 -5.93 -36.34
C VAL A 362 -3.00 -4.63 -36.86
N ALA A 363 -2.97 -3.56 -36.07
CA ALA A 363 -3.49 -2.26 -36.48
C ALA A 363 -2.77 -1.69 -37.72
N ALA A 364 -1.46 -1.90 -37.84
CA ALA A 364 -0.67 -1.45 -38.99
C ALA A 364 -0.95 -2.29 -40.26
N GLU A 365 -1.15 -3.60 -40.10
CA GLU A 365 -1.53 -4.50 -41.19
C GLU A 365 -2.94 -4.16 -41.70
N GLU A 366 -3.91 -3.94 -40.80
CA GLU A 366 -5.26 -3.49 -41.14
C GLU A 366 -5.26 -2.12 -41.86
N GLN A 367 -4.43 -1.17 -41.43
CA GLN A 367 -4.28 0.13 -42.10
C GLN A 367 -3.63 0.02 -43.49
N ALA A 368 -2.79 -0.98 -43.73
CA ALA A 368 -2.16 -1.20 -45.03
C ALA A 368 -3.08 -1.92 -46.02
N GLU A 369 -4.09 -2.63 -45.53
CA GLU A 369 -5.11 -3.33 -46.31
C GLU A 369 -6.36 -2.46 -46.61
N ALA A 370 -6.56 -1.37 -45.86
CA ALA A 370 -7.60 -0.36 -46.07
C ALA A 370 -7.17 0.73 -47.07
#